data_AF-A4T805-F1
#
_entry.id   AF-A4T805-F1
#
_cell.length_a   1.000
_cell.length_b   1.000
_cell.length_c   1.000
_cell.angle_alpha   90.00
_cell.angle_beta   90.00
_cell.angle_gamma   90.00
#
_symmetry.space_group_name_H-M   'P 1'
#
loop_
_entity.id
_entity.type
_entity.pdbx_description
1 polymer ?
#
loop_
_entity_poly.entity_id
_entity_poly.type
_entity_poly.pdbx_seq_one_letter_code
_entity_poly.pdbx_strand_id
1 'polypeptide(L)'
;MIGGIAATAVTALASVGIAPVAQAQDWGVDISGTWSVYSDGAWARTNEVKIEEKSVLETWTVSTTCVSPIECSGVVKSSLGWEGTARLDDFWFIEHVVPNWMPCPNGTFATGYQKFILWGMDTVKERRITKFIKTFAGRNVTKSDSGACGVNKSKVIELPVRMEKLS
;
A
#
# COMPACT_ATOMS: atom_id res chain seq x y z
N MET A 1 -6.90 -26.79 -81.15
CA MET A 1 -6.92 -27.90 -80.18
C MET A 1 -6.48 -27.34 -78.82
N ILE A 2 -7.36 -27.46 -77.82
CA ILE A 2 -7.16 -27.73 -76.38
C ILE A 2 -5.71 -27.52 -75.86
N GLY A 3 -5.40 -26.82 -74.76
CA GLY A 3 -6.18 -26.29 -73.64
C GLY A 3 -5.25 -25.90 -72.46
N GLY A 4 -5.81 -25.50 -71.31
CA GLY A 4 -5.15 -25.57 -69.99
C GLY A 4 -5.07 -24.28 -69.16
N ILE A 5 -5.66 -24.31 -67.96
CA ILE A 5 -5.82 -23.26 -66.92
C ILE A 5 -4.69 -23.34 -65.87
N ALA A 6 -4.24 -22.20 -65.30
CA ALA A 6 -3.74 -22.04 -63.91
C ALA A 6 -3.42 -20.53 -63.64
N ALA A 7 -4.18 -19.74 -62.87
CA ALA A 7 -4.34 -19.67 -61.40
C ALA A 7 -3.21 -18.93 -60.62
N THR A 8 -3.54 -17.69 -60.22
CA THR A 8 -3.26 -16.99 -58.92
C THR A 8 -1.84 -16.77 -58.38
N ALA A 9 -1.55 -15.52 -58.01
CA ALA A 9 -1.39 -15.11 -56.59
C ALA A 9 -1.24 -13.58 -56.45
N VAL A 10 -2.13 -12.95 -55.67
CA VAL A 10 -2.03 -11.56 -55.22
C VAL A 10 -0.97 -11.49 -54.12
N THR A 11 0.03 -10.64 -54.29
CA THR A 11 1.04 -10.35 -53.25
C THR A 11 0.40 -9.52 -52.13
N ALA A 12 0.04 -10.19 -51.03
CA ALA A 12 -0.32 -9.52 -49.79
C ALA A 12 0.94 -8.92 -49.15
N LEU A 13 1.06 -7.59 -49.18
CA LEU A 13 2.05 -6.85 -48.40
C LEU A 13 1.68 -6.96 -46.91
N ALA A 14 2.39 -7.83 -46.19
CA ALA A 14 2.27 -7.95 -44.74
C ALA A 14 2.81 -6.66 -44.08
N SER A 15 1.92 -5.77 -43.67
CA SER A 15 2.25 -4.68 -42.76
C SER A 15 2.57 -5.26 -41.38
N VAL A 16 3.85 -5.49 -41.09
CA VAL A 16 4.32 -5.79 -39.74
C VAL A 16 4.22 -4.48 -38.95
N GLY A 17 3.06 -4.23 -38.36
CA GLY A 17 2.86 -3.13 -37.42
C GLY A 17 3.76 -3.35 -36.21
N ILE A 18 4.81 -2.55 -36.08
CA ILE A 18 5.62 -2.47 -34.87
C ILE A 18 4.68 -1.92 -33.80
N ALA A 19 4.17 -2.77 -32.91
CA ALA A 19 3.39 -2.29 -31.78
C ALA A 19 4.26 -1.30 -30.98
N PRO A 20 3.74 -0.13 -30.60
CA PRO A 20 4.50 0.80 -29.78
C PRO A 20 4.90 0.08 -28.50
N VAL A 21 6.20 0.12 -28.17
CA VAL A 21 6.67 -0.34 -26.88
C VAL A 21 5.99 0.50 -25.80
N ALA A 22 5.20 -0.14 -24.94
CA ALA A 22 4.65 0.52 -23.76
C ALA A 22 5.83 0.82 -22.82
N GLN A 23 6.39 2.03 -22.93
CA GLN A 23 7.31 2.52 -21.92
C GLN A 23 6.49 2.86 -20.68
N ALA A 24 6.59 2.03 -19.64
CA ALA A 24 6.13 2.41 -18.32
C ALA A 24 6.89 3.67 -17.92
N GLN A 25 6.17 4.80 -17.83
CA GLN A 25 6.76 6.04 -17.34
C GLN A 25 6.99 5.89 -15.83
N ASP A 26 8.25 5.79 -15.43
CA ASP A 26 8.60 5.79 -14.00
C ASP A 26 8.60 7.24 -13.48
N TRP A 27 7.55 7.60 -12.74
CA TRP A 27 7.46 8.89 -12.06
C TRP A 27 8.29 8.94 -10.76
N GLY A 28 8.88 7.81 -10.36
CA GLY A 28 9.62 7.62 -9.12
C GLY A 28 8.75 7.51 -7.88
N VAL A 29 7.42 7.45 -8.02
CA VAL A 29 6.47 7.42 -6.88
C VAL A 29 6.02 6.01 -6.52
N ASP A 30 6.25 5.03 -7.39
CA ASP A 30 5.90 3.62 -7.18
C ASP A 30 6.66 3.03 -5.99
N ILE A 31 5.92 2.40 -5.08
CA ILE A 31 6.45 1.76 -3.87
C ILE A 31 6.46 0.23 -3.96
N SER A 32 6.26 -0.33 -5.15
CA SER A 32 6.32 -1.77 -5.37
C SER A 32 7.67 -2.34 -4.91
N GLY A 33 7.60 -3.51 -4.29
CA GLY A 33 8.75 -4.20 -3.72
C GLY A 33 8.48 -4.78 -2.34
N THR A 34 9.55 -5.16 -1.67
CA THR A 34 9.48 -5.74 -0.33
C THR A 34 10.03 -4.76 0.69
N TRP A 35 9.34 -4.65 1.83
CA TRP A 35 9.62 -3.64 2.85
C TRP A 35 9.64 -4.25 4.25
N SER A 36 10.57 -3.79 5.08
CA SER A 36 10.55 -4.01 6.53
C SER A 36 9.73 -2.89 7.16
N VAL A 37 8.73 -3.23 7.98
CA VAL A 37 7.84 -2.26 8.63
C VAL A 37 7.86 -2.47 10.12
N TYR A 38 8.29 -1.44 10.84
CA TYR A 38 8.38 -1.43 12.28
C TYR A 38 7.47 -0.36 12.87
N SER A 39 6.47 -0.80 13.63
CA SER A 39 5.60 0.07 14.44
C SER A 39 6.06 0.04 15.90
N ASP A 40 6.41 1.20 16.44
CA ASP A 40 6.96 1.34 17.79
C ASP A 40 5.86 1.51 18.83
N GLY A 41 5.64 0.46 19.62
CA GLY A 41 4.67 0.44 20.70
C GLY A 41 5.11 1.22 21.95
N ALA A 42 6.41 1.47 22.15
CA ALA A 42 6.90 2.20 23.32
C ALA A 42 6.53 3.70 23.27
N TRP A 43 6.23 4.21 22.07
CA TRP A 43 5.76 5.57 21.84
C TRP A 43 4.29 5.64 21.40
N ALA A 44 3.54 4.57 21.63
CA ALA A 44 2.14 4.50 21.27
C ALA A 44 1.29 5.49 22.09
N ARG A 45 0.17 5.88 21.49
CA ARG A 45 -0.87 6.69 22.13
C ARG A 45 -2.22 6.01 21.98
N THR A 46 -2.93 5.87 23.09
CA THR A 46 -4.32 5.45 23.10
C THR A 46 -5.19 6.65 23.46
N ASN A 47 -6.04 7.08 22.52
CA ASN A 47 -6.83 8.30 22.62
C ASN A 47 -5.97 9.52 23.01
N GLU A 48 -4.85 9.71 22.30
CA GLU A 48 -3.87 10.79 22.47
C GLU A 48 -3.03 10.74 23.76
N VAL A 49 -3.32 9.81 24.67
CA VAL A 49 -2.54 9.59 25.89
C VAL A 49 -1.45 8.57 25.63
N LYS A 50 -0.20 8.86 26.03
CA LYS A 50 0.90 7.90 25.92
C LYS A 50 0.59 6.66 26.76
N ILE A 51 0.41 5.52 26.10
CA ILE A 51 0.19 4.22 26.70
C ILE A 51 1.03 3.26 25.88
N GLU A 52 1.93 2.51 26.53
CA GLU A 52 2.77 1.55 25.83
C GLU A 52 1.92 0.41 25.26
N GLU A 53 2.15 0.10 24.00
CA GLU A 53 1.53 -1.00 23.27
C GLU A 53 2.61 -1.98 22.83
N LYS A 54 2.22 -3.12 22.29
CA LYS A 54 3.17 -4.07 21.71
C LYS A 54 3.75 -3.50 20.41
N SER A 55 5.08 -3.39 20.31
CA SER A 55 5.75 -3.09 19.04
C SER A 55 5.53 -4.23 18.04
N VAL A 56 5.39 -3.87 16.76
CA VAL A 56 5.12 -4.80 15.67
C VAL A 56 6.21 -4.66 14.61
N LEU A 57 6.86 -5.77 14.27
CA LEU A 57 7.76 -5.86 13.14
C LEU A 57 7.17 -6.85 12.14
N GLU A 58 7.05 -6.42 10.89
CA GLU A 58 6.48 -7.22 9.81
C GLU A 58 7.17 -6.91 8.48
N THR A 59 7.06 -7.84 7.54
CA THR A 59 7.55 -7.66 6.17
C THR A 59 6.36 -7.52 5.25
N TRP A 60 6.36 -6.50 4.40
CA TRP A 60 5.32 -6.26 3.42
C TRP A 60 5.80 -6.54 2.02
N THR A 61 4.95 -7.22 1.24
CA THR A 61 5.06 -7.29 -0.21
C THR A 61 4.03 -6.36 -0.81
N VAL A 62 4.51 -5.31 -1.47
CA VAL A 62 3.69 -4.24 -2.03
C VAL A 62 3.70 -4.33 -3.55
N SER A 63 2.53 -4.23 -4.17
CA SER A 63 2.38 -4.15 -5.62
C SER A 63 1.43 -3.00 -5.94
N THR A 64 1.93 -1.99 -6.65
CA THR A 64 1.14 -0.81 -7.05
C THR A 64 1.24 -0.55 -8.54
N THR A 65 0.21 0.12 -9.06
CA THR A 65 0.17 0.64 -10.42
C THR A 65 -0.16 2.12 -10.34
N CYS A 66 0.55 2.93 -11.12
CA CYS A 66 0.35 4.38 -11.18
C CYS A 66 -0.21 4.75 -12.55
N VAL A 67 -1.21 5.63 -12.58
CA VAL A 67 -1.74 6.24 -13.82
C VAL A 67 -1.24 7.67 -13.98
N SER A 68 -0.79 8.31 -12.90
CA SER A 68 -0.20 9.63 -12.86
C SER A 68 0.79 9.73 -11.68
N PRO A 69 1.63 10.79 -11.59
CA PRO A 69 2.56 10.96 -10.47
C PRO A 69 1.89 11.21 -9.10
N ILE A 70 0.57 11.41 -9.08
CA ILE A 70 -0.22 11.66 -7.86
C ILE A 70 -1.33 10.62 -7.66
N GLU A 71 -1.45 9.67 -8.58
CA GLU A 71 -2.53 8.69 -8.59
C GLU A 71 -1.95 7.30 -8.81
N CYS A 72 -1.74 6.60 -7.69
CA CYS A 72 -1.31 5.21 -7.65
C CYS A 72 -2.21 4.45 -6.70
N SER A 73 -2.44 3.18 -7.03
CA SER A 73 -3.19 2.26 -6.17
C SER A 73 -2.63 0.86 -6.26
N GLY A 74 -2.90 0.02 -5.27
CA GLY A 74 -2.34 -1.30 -5.22
C GLY A 74 -2.77 -2.11 -4.01
N VAL A 75 -2.03 -3.20 -3.78
CA VAL A 75 -2.27 -4.15 -2.70
C VAL A 75 -1.00 -4.33 -1.87
N VAL A 76 -1.20 -4.56 -0.58
CA VAL A 76 -0.14 -4.88 0.38
C VAL A 76 -0.47 -6.22 1.01
N LYS A 77 0.52 -7.11 1.05
CA LYS A 77 0.44 -8.38 1.78
C LYS A 77 1.46 -8.36 2.91
N SER A 78 1.00 -8.57 4.13
CA SER A 78 1.87 -8.64 5.30
C SER A 78 2.28 -10.08 5.61
N SER A 79 3.50 -10.26 6.11
CA SER A 79 3.97 -11.50 6.73
C SER A 79 3.13 -11.94 7.94
N LEU A 80 2.32 -11.05 8.52
CA LEU A 80 1.37 -11.37 9.59
C LEU A 80 0.05 -11.96 9.08
N GLY A 81 -0.09 -12.19 7.77
CA GLY A 81 -1.22 -12.90 7.17
C GLY A 81 -2.43 -12.04 6.82
N TRP A 82 -2.31 -10.71 6.88
CA TRP A 82 -3.35 -9.79 6.42
C TRP A 82 -3.03 -9.21 5.04
N GLU A 83 -4.08 -8.82 4.32
CA GLU A 83 -4.00 -8.08 3.06
C GLU A 83 -4.70 -6.73 3.20
N GLY A 84 -4.17 -5.71 2.55
CA GLY A 84 -4.68 -4.35 2.57
C GLY A 84 -4.55 -3.65 1.23
N THR A 85 -5.16 -2.48 1.13
CA THR A 85 -5.06 -1.63 -0.05
C THR A 85 -3.97 -0.57 0.14
N ALA A 86 -3.26 -0.26 -0.95
CA ALA A 86 -2.36 0.89 -1.02
C ALA A 86 -2.99 1.95 -1.91
N ARG A 87 -2.93 3.21 -1.49
CA ARG A 87 -3.29 4.35 -2.35
C ARG A 87 -2.36 5.52 -2.10
N LEU A 88 -1.99 6.20 -3.18
CA LEU A 88 -1.26 7.45 -3.16
C LEU A 88 -2.23 8.62 -3.20
N ASP A 89 -1.94 9.61 -2.37
CA ASP A 89 -2.48 10.97 -2.39
C ASP A 89 -1.30 11.86 -1.96
N ASP A 90 -1.47 12.87 -1.09
CA ASP A 90 -0.32 13.53 -0.43
C ASP A 90 0.58 12.54 0.33
N PHE A 91 0.00 11.47 0.87
CA PHE A 91 0.71 10.41 1.58
C PHE A 91 0.40 9.05 0.95
N TRP A 92 1.26 8.07 1.22
CA TRP A 92 0.90 6.68 1.00
C TRP A 92 0.01 6.22 2.14
N PHE A 93 -1.20 5.80 1.79
CA PHE A 93 -2.17 5.25 2.73
C PHE A 93 -2.28 3.75 2.52
N ILE A 94 -1.99 2.97 3.56
CA ILE A 94 -2.22 1.53 3.57
C ILE A 94 -3.35 1.23 4.54
N GLU A 95 -4.41 0.59 4.07
CA GLU A 95 -5.65 0.42 4.84
C GLU A 95 -6.05 -1.08 4.85
N HIS A 96 -6.37 -1.61 6.03
CA HIS A 96 -6.98 -2.94 6.17
C HIS A 96 -7.88 -3.02 7.40
N VAL A 97 -8.74 -4.03 7.41
CA VAL A 97 -9.66 -4.32 8.53
C VAL A 97 -8.98 -5.28 9.50
N VAL A 98 -9.16 -5.05 10.80
CA VAL A 98 -8.71 -5.92 11.89
C VAL A 98 -9.94 -6.47 12.61
N PRO A 99 -10.41 -7.67 12.23
CA PRO A 99 -11.55 -8.28 12.91
C PRO A 99 -11.19 -8.60 14.35
N ASN A 100 -12.18 -8.53 15.25
CA ASN A 100 -12.03 -8.86 16.67
C ASN A 100 -10.90 -8.10 17.39
N TRP A 101 -10.64 -6.85 17.00
CA TRP A 101 -9.51 -6.07 17.51
C TRP A 101 -9.70 -5.60 18.96
N MET A 102 -10.87 -5.05 19.27
CA MET A 102 -11.14 -4.45 20.58
C MET A 102 -12.06 -5.35 21.40
N PRO A 103 -11.58 -5.98 22.48
CA PRO A 103 -12.45 -6.73 23.39
C PRO A 103 -13.41 -5.79 24.11
N CYS A 104 -14.66 -6.21 24.23
CA CYS A 104 -15.72 -5.49 24.92
C CYS A 104 -16.03 -6.13 26.29
N PRO A 105 -16.53 -5.36 27.28
CA PRO A 105 -16.84 -5.89 28.62
C PRO A 105 -17.90 -7.00 28.65
N ASN A 106 -18.76 -7.06 27.64
CA ASN A 106 -19.80 -8.07 27.47
C ASN A 106 -19.28 -9.38 26.83
N GLY A 107 -17.96 -9.51 26.61
CA GLY A 107 -17.34 -10.69 25.99
C GLY A 107 -17.37 -10.72 24.46
N THR A 108 -17.96 -9.72 23.80
CA THR A 108 -17.87 -9.57 22.34
C THR A 108 -16.60 -8.81 21.94
N PHE A 109 -16.36 -8.69 20.64
CA PHE A 109 -15.28 -7.87 20.10
C PHE A 109 -15.81 -6.87 19.08
N ALA A 110 -15.21 -5.69 19.04
CA ALA A 110 -15.44 -4.71 17.99
C ALA A 110 -14.33 -4.78 16.94
N THR A 111 -14.72 -4.52 15.69
CA THR A 111 -13.80 -4.41 14.55
C THR A 111 -12.93 -3.16 14.67
N GLY A 112 -11.65 -3.31 14.34
CA GLY A 112 -10.72 -2.21 14.16
C GLY A 112 -10.50 -1.92 12.67
N TYR A 113 -10.27 -0.66 12.35
CA TYR A 113 -9.85 -0.21 11.04
C TYR A 113 -8.43 0.35 11.16
N GLN A 114 -7.48 -0.33 10.53
CA GLN A 114 -6.07 0.01 10.61
C GLN A 114 -5.64 0.77 9.36
N LYS A 115 -4.98 1.90 9.59
CA LYS A 115 -4.52 2.82 8.56
C LYS A 115 -3.09 3.26 8.85
N PHE A 116 -2.21 2.97 7.90
CA PHE A 116 -0.87 3.51 7.86
C PHE A 116 -0.86 4.77 7.01
N ILE A 117 -0.25 5.84 7.52
CA ILE A 117 -0.05 7.11 6.83
C ILE A 117 1.45 7.30 6.71
N LEU A 118 1.98 7.20 5.50
CA LEU A 118 3.41 7.11 5.24
C LEU A 118 3.88 8.25 4.33
N TRP A 119 4.99 8.90 4.70
CA TRP A 119 5.70 9.86 3.85
C TRP A 119 7.16 9.47 3.68
N GLY A 120 7.66 9.65 2.45
CA GLY A 120 9.06 9.37 2.14
C GLY A 120 9.99 10.33 2.87
N MET A 121 11.10 9.80 3.35
CA MET A 121 12.12 10.55 4.09
C MET A 121 13.50 10.28 3.51
N ASP A 122 14.25 11.38 3.30
CA ASP A 122 15.70 11.35 3.14
C ASP A 122 16.30 11.44 4.54
N THR A 123 16.85 10.33 5.03
CA THR A 123 17.41 10.22 6.39
C THR A 123 18.74 10.96 6.54
N VAL A 124 19.42 11.29 5.44
CA VAL A 124 20.69 12.04 5.48
C VAL A 124 20.41 13.53 5.54
N LYS A 125 19.40 14.00 4.79
CA LYS A 125 19.01 15.43 4.74
C LYS A 125 17.86 15.79 5.68
N GLU A 126 17.35 14.82 6.43
CA GLU A 126 16.23 14.95 7.38
C GLU A 126 15.00 15.66 6.81
N ARG A 127 14.68 15.37 5.54
CA ARG A 127 13.59 16.05 4.82
C ARG A 127 12.67 15.07 4.11
N ARG A 128 11.42 15.49 3.94
CA ARG A 128 10.44 14.75 3.15
C ARG A 128 10.87 14.68 1.69
N ILE A 129 10.70 13.51 1.09
CA ILE A 129 10.87 13.26 -0.34
C ILE A 129 9.62 12.56 -0.88
N THR A 130 9.32 12.78 -2.15
CA THR A 130 8.13 12.23 -2.81
C THR A 130 8.48 11.26 -3.94
N LYS A 131 9.76 11.10 -4.27
CA LYS A 131 10.26 10.25 -5.35
C LYS A 131 11.44 9.41 -4.91
N PHE A 132 11.61 8.25 -5.55
CA PHE A 132 12.67 7.27 -5.33
C PHE A 132 12.83 6.93 -3.84
N ILE A 133 11.69 6.72 -3.17
CA ILE A 133 11.62 6.57 -1.74
C ILE A 133 12.20 5.21 -1.34
N LYS A 134 13.13 5.22 -0.38
CA LYS A 134 13.70 4.00 0.24
C LYS A 134 13.37 3.86 1.71
N THR A 135 12.98 4.96 2.35
CA THR A 135 12.62 5.02 3.75
C THR A 135 11.37 5.85 3.90
N PHE A 136 10.42 5.33 4.66
CA PHE A 136 9.20 5.99 5.09
C PHE A 136 9.25 6.23 6.59
N ALA A 137 8.75 7.39 6.99
CA ALA A 137 8.24 7.61 8.33
C ALA A 137 6.72 7.73 8.25
N GLY A 138 6.04 7.44 9.36
CA GLY A 138 4.59 7.46 9.33
C GLY A 138 3.91 7.26 10.67
N ARG A 139 2.59 7.09 10.57
CA ARG A 139 1.69 6.75 11.67
C ARG A 139 0.94 5.47 11.34
N ASN A 140 0.91 4.53 12.25
CA ASN A 140 0.06 3.35 12.23
C ASN A 140 -1.11 3.60 13.20
N VAL A 141 -2.32 3.80 12.66
CA VAL A 141 -3.50 4.14 13.45
C VAL A 141 -4.53 3.04 13.32
N THR A 142 -4.93 2.45 14.43
CA THR A 142 -6.08 1.53 14.49
C THR A 142 -7.21 2.18 15.27
N LYS A 143 -8.41 2.22 14.67
CA LYS A 143 -9.59 2.90 15.22
C LYS A 143 -10.81 1.98 15.20
N SER A 144 -11.62 2.04 16.27
CA SER A 144 -12.96 1.44 16.28
C SER A 144 -14.02 2.44 15.81
N ASP A 145 -15.21 1.93 15.46
CA ASP A 145 -16.39 2.78 15.34
C ASP A 145 -16.71 3.49 16.66
N SER A 146 -17.37 4.65 16.56
CA SER A 146 -17.94 5.31 17.73
C SER A 146 -19.16 4.51 18.20
N GLY A 147 -19.35 4.38 19.52
CA GLY A 147 -20.39 3.52 20.10
C GLY A 147 -19.97 2.06 20.27
N ALA A 148 -18.82 1.65 19.71
CA ALA A 148 -18.27 0.32 19.92
C ALA A 148 -18.07 0.03 21.41
N CYS A 149 -18.37 -1.21 21.83
CA CYS A 149 -18.37 -1.64 23.24
C CYS A 149 -19.22 -0.75 24.19
N GLY A 150 -20.24 -0.05 23.68
CA GLY A 150 -21.14 0.78 24.50
C GLY A 150 -20.54 2.13 24.93
N VAL A 151 -19.41 2.53 24.35
CA VAL A 151 -18.74 3.80 24.64
C VAL A 151 -18.98 4.76 23.48
N ASN A 152 -19.56 5.93 23.76
CA ASN A 152 -19.80 6.99 22.76
C ASN A 152 -18.51 7.78 22.41
N LYS A 153 -17.43 7.05 22.14
CA LYS A 153 -16.15 7.55 21.64
C LYS A 153 -15.41 6.38 20.99
N SER A 154 -14.80 6.59 19.83
CA SER A 154 -13.91 5.60 19.24
C SER A 154 -12.68 5.37 20.13
N LYS A 155 -12.25 4.11 20.26
CA LYS A 155 -10.90 3.81 20.70
C LYS A 155 -9.95 4.02 19.52
N VAL A 156 -8.94 4.84 19.70
CA VAL A 156 -7.90 5.10 18.71
C VAL A 156 -6.55 4.75 19.33
N ILE A 157 -5.83 3.82 18.71
CA ILE A 157 -4.44 3.50 19.06
C ILE A 157 -3.56 3.96 17.90
N GLU A 158 -2.53 4.72 18.20
CA GLU A 158 -1.56 5.22 17.23
C GLU A 158 -0.14 4.86 17.64
N LEU A 159 0.60 4.23 16.72
CA LEU A 159 2.02 3.94 16.85
C LEU A 159 2.80 4.74 15.78
N PRO A 160 3.97 5.32 16.13
CA PRO A 160 4.94 5.72 15.11
C PRO A 160 5.37 4.51 14.29
N VAL A 161 5.48 4.67 12.97
CA VAL A 161 5.94 3.59 12.09
C VAL A 161 7.11 4.06 11.22
N ARG A 162 8.08 3.17 11.03
CA ARG A 162 9.17 3.31 10.07
C ARG A 162 9.11 2.15 9.10
N MET A 163 9.31 2.44 7.82
CA MET A 163 9.29 1.43 6.76
C MET A 163 10.51 1.60 5.86
N GLU A 164 11.23 0.51 5.61
CA GLU A 164 12.51 0.50 4.88
C GLU A 164 12.48 -0.52 3.75
N LYS A 165 12.96 -0.11 2.56
CA LYS A 165 12.95 -0.96 1.38
C LYS A 165 14.01 -2.05 1.54
N LEU A 166 13.59 -3.31 1.32
CA LEU A 166 14.46 -4.48 1.34
C LEU A 166 14.91 -4.87 -0.08
N SER A 167 13.99 -4.81 -1.06
CA SER A 167 14.25 -5.08 -2.47
C SER A 167 13.28 -4.33 -3.37
#